data_AF-A0A382M8X7-F1
#
_entry.id   AF-A0A382M8X7-F1
#
_cell.length_a   1.000
_cell.length_b   1.000
_cell.length_c   1.000
_cell.angle_alpha   90.00
_cell.angle_beta   90.00
_cell.angle_gamma   90.00
#
_symmetry.space_group_name_H-M   'P 1'
#
loop_
_entity.id
_entity.type
_entity.pdbx_description
1 polymer ?
#
loop_
_entity_poly.entity_id
_entity_poly.type
_entity_poly.pdbx_seq_one_letter_code
_entity_poly.pdbx_strand_id
1 'polypeptide(L)'
;MSSVLGTYARKAISFTKGKGSYLFAENGDKYLDFVQGIATNILGHCHEHLVNEIQAQSKKLWHVSNAFIIPEQERLAKRLTDNTFADFVCFQNSGTEATEASIKIARKYFHKIGKPEKNRIITFQGAFHGRTLAALFAANNPKHTEGFGPKVEGFDQVPFAD
;
A
#
# COMPACT_ATOMS: atom_id res chain seq x y z
N MET A 1 -20.51 18.96 -13.13
CA MET A 1 -19.97 17.59 -13.28
C MET A 1 -18.76 17.44 -12.38
N SER A 2 -18.53 16.27 -11.79
CA SER A 2 -17.33 16.01 -10.98
C SER A 2 -16.08 16.04 -11.87
N SER A 3 -15.02 16.70 -11.42
CA SER A 3 -13.69 16.65 -12.07
C SER A 3 -12.87 15.40 -11.66
N VAL A 4 -13.42 14.55 -10.80
CA VAL A 4 -12.78 13.29 -10.36
C VAL A 4 -13.25 12.14 -11.24
N LEU A 5 -12.31 11.32 -11.72
CA LEU A 5 -12.61 10.11 -12.50
C LEU A 5 -13.63 9.19 -11.81
N GLY A 6 -14.55 8.65 -12.60
CA GLY A 6 -15.66 7.79 -12.16
C GLY A 6 -15.26 6.36 -11.80
N THR A 7 -14.16 6.16 -11.08
CA THR A 7 -13.59 4.83 -10.77
C THR A 7 -14.12 4.19 -9.49
N TYR A 8 -14.99 4.89 -8.74
CA TYR A 8 -15.55 4.41 -7.47
C TYR A 8 -17.07 4.62 -7.38
N ALA A 9 -17.77 3.59 -6.91
CA ALA A 9 -19.18 3.65 -6.55
C ALA A 9 -19.35 4.30 -5.16
N ARG A 10 -19.24 5.63 -5.11
CA ARG A 10 -19.31 6.40 -3.86
C ARG A 10 -20.72 6.38 -3.25
N LYS A 11 -20.79 6.30 -1.92
CA LYS A 11 -22.04 6.54 -1.17
C LYS A 11 -22.31 8.05 -1.12
N ALA A 12 -23.59 8.44 -1.13
CA ALA A 12 -24.02 9.84 -1.07
C ALA A 12 -23.96 10.38 0.38
N ILE A 13 -22.77 10.35 0.97
CA ILE A 13 -22.48 10.86 2.32
C ILE A 13 -21.10 11.53 2.32
N SER A 14 -20.99 12.65 3.03
CA SER A 14 -19.76 13.41 3.24
C SER A 14 -19.48 13.51 4.74
N PHE A 15 -18.19 13.47 5.11
CA PHE A 15 -17.73 13.63 6.49
C PHE A 15 -16.91 14.90 6.63
N THR A 16 -17.18 15.68 7.67
CA THR A 16 -16.50 16.96 7.95
C THR A 16 -15.44 16.83 9.05
N LYS A 17 -15.53 15.78 9.89
CA LYS A 17 -14.60 15.53 10.98
C LYS A 17 -14.44 14.05 11.28
N GLY A 18 -13.24 13.63 11.67
CA GLY A 18 -12.97 12.35 12.30
C GLY A 18 -12.27 12.55 13.66
N LYS A 19 -12.59 11.70 14.64
CA LYS A 19 -11.88 11.64 15.93
C LYS A 19 -11.93 10.22 16.51
N GLY A 20 -10.78 9.60 16.70
CA GLY A 20 -10.70 8.20 17.13
C GLY A 20 -11.47 7.30 16.16
N SER A 21 -12.34 6.44 16.67
CA SER A 21 -13.16 5.56 15.83
C SER A 21 -14.45 6.22 15.31
N TYR A 22 -14.62 7.53 15.43
CA TYR A 22 -15.85 8.21 15.01
C TYR A 22 -15.65 9.17 13.85
N LEU A 23 -16.67 9.22 12.98
CA LEU A 23 -16.84 10.19 11.90
C LEU A 23 -18.07 11.07 12.18
N PHE A 24 -18.01 12.32 11.75
CA PHE A 24 -19.12 13.27 11.83
C PHE A 24 -19.45 13.73 10.42
N ALA A 25 -20.68 13.48 9.99
CA ALA A 25 -21.18 13.81 8.68
C ALA A 25 -21.56 15.29 8.57
N GLU A 26 -21.65 15.79 7.34
CA GLU A 26 -22.03 17.18 7.06
C GLU A 26 -23.44 17.53 7.56
N ASN A 27 -24.35 16.56 7.56
CA ASN A 27 -25.69 16.70 8.12
C ASN A 27 -25.74 16.66 9.67
N GLY A 28 -24.58 16.54 10.34
CA GLY A 28 -24.46 16.48 11.80
C GLY A 28 -24.45 15.08 12.41
N ASP A 29 -24.73 14.03 11.62
CA ASP A 29 -24.79 12.66 12.12
C ASP A 29 -23.41 12.15 12.57
N LYS A 30 -23.38 11.35 13.64
CA LYS A 30 -22.19 10.70 14.17
C LYS A 30 -22.19 9.22 13.83
N TYR A 31 -21.10 8.74 13.23
CA TYR A 31 -20.91 7.35 12.81
C TYR A 31 -19.77 6.71 13.58
N LEU A 32 -19.98 5.48 14.07
CA LEU A 32 -18.88 4.60 14.45
C LEU A 32 -18.28 4.00 13.19
N ASP A 33 -16.99 4.24 12.96
CA ASP A 33 -16.31 3.86 11.72
C ASP A 33 -15.71 2.46 11.85
N PHE A 34 -16.36 1.47 11.25
CA PHE A 34 -15.81 0.11 11.09
C PHE A 34 -15.10 -0.10 9.74
N VAL A 35 -15.08 0.93 8.87
CA VAL A 35 -14.37 0.86 7.60
C VAL A 35 -12.91 1.26 7.80
N GLN A 36 -12.65 2.26 8.64
CA GLN A 36 -11.32 2.80 8.98
C GLN A 36 -10.45 3.06 7.74
N GLY A 37 -11.06 3.57 6.67
CA GLY A 37 -10.38 3.80 5.39
C GLY A 37 -9.84 2.52 4.75
N ILE A 38 -10.58 1.41 4.84
CA ILE A 38 -10.15 0.07 4.42
C ILE A 38 -8.92 -0.34 5.24
N ALA A 39 -9.11 -0.46 6.55
CA ALA A 39 -8.08 -0.86 7.52
C ALA A 39 -6.79 0.00 7.51
N THR A 40 -6.89 1.27 7.09
CA THR A 40 -5.77 2.22 7.06
C THR A 40 -5.61 2.97 8.39
N ASN A 41 -6.72 3.45 8.95
CA ASN A 41 -6.72 4.29 10.15
C ASN A 41 -6.63 3.44 11.43
N ILE A 42 -5.57 2.63 11.57
CA ILE A 42 -5.43 1.65 12.65
C ILE A 42 -5.38 2.25 14.07
N LEU A 43 -5.01 3.53 14.19
CA LEU A 43 -5.02 4.29 15.45
C LEU A 43 -6.22 5.26 15.55
N GLY A 44 -7.18 5.14 14.64
CA GLY A 44 -8.31 6.05 14.49
C GLY A 44 -7.96 7.37 13.82
N HIS A 45 -8.99 8.18 13.57
CA HIS A 45 -8.88 9.49 12.94
C HIS A 45 -8.24 10.51 13.88
N CYS A 46 -7.30 11.31 13.35
CA CYS A 46 -6.65 12.42 14.04
C CYS A 46 -6.08 12.04 15.42
N HIS A 47 -5.41 10.88 15.51
CA HIS A 47 -4.73 10.46 16.72
C HIS A 47 -3.71 11.52 17.17
N GLU A 48 -3.83 12.01 18.41
CA GLU A 48 -3.12 13.19 18.91
C GLU A 48 -1.59 13.11 18.70
N HIS A 49 -0.99 11.97 19.07
CA HIS A 49 0.44 11.75 18.85
C HIS A 49 0.84 11.86 17.37
N LEU A 50 0.07 11.29 16.43
CA LEU A 50 0.38 11.36 15.00
C LEU A 50 0.26 12.79 14.47
N VAL A 51 -0.78 13.52 14.89
CA VAL A 51 -0.99 14.91 14.50
C VAL A 51 0.17 15.78 14.98
N ASN A 52 0.58 15.63 16.24
CA ASN A 52 1.68 16.39 16.81
C ASN A 52 3.02 16.09 16.10
N GLU A 53 3.34 14.81 15.84
CA GLU A 53 4.56 14.40 15.15
C GLU A 53 4.61 14.93 13.69
N ILE A 54 3.50 14.85 12.96
CA ILE A 54 3.41 15.39 11.59
C ILE A 54 3.55 16.93 11.60
N GLN A 55 2.93 17.63 12.54
CA GLN A 55 3.07 19.08 12.66
C GLN A 55 4.50 19.51 13.01
N ALA A 56 5.18 18.76 13.89
CA ALA A 56 6.57 19.03 14.24
C ALA A 56 7.49 18.81 13.03
N GLN A 57 7.38 17.65 12.37
CA GLN A 57 8.24 17.31 11.24
C GLN A 57 7.99 18.21 10.02
N SER A 58 6.74 18.58 9.76
CA SER A 58 6.38 19.46 8.63
C SER A 58 6.94 20.88 8.75
N LYS A 59 7.31 21.32 9.96
CA LYS A 59 8.02 22.60 10.17
C LYS A 59 9.54 22.47 10.06
N LYS A 60 10.07 21.24 9.99
CA LYS A 60 11.50 20.94 9.95
C LYS A 60 11.98 20.62 8.53
N LEU A 61 11.49 19.52 7.95
CA LEU A 61 11.96 19.00 6.65
C LEU A 61 11.00 17.92 6.12
N TRP A 62 10.70 17.94 4.82
CA TRP A 62 9.76 17.01 4.18
C TRP A 62 10.45 15.96 3.33
N HIS A 63 11.16 16.39 2.29
CA HIS A 63 11.70 15.48 1.29
C HIS A 63 13.05 15.98 0.79
N VAL A 64 14.04 15.07 0.79
CA VAL A 64 15.38 15.33 0.25
C VAL A 64 15.78 14.32 -0.82
N SER A 65 14.88 13.42 -1.24
CA SER A 65 15.17 12.22 -2.02
C SER A 65 16.07 11.21 -1.28
N ASN A 66 16.26 10.02 -1.88
CA ASN A 66 17.19 9.00 -1.36
C ASN A 66 18.67 9.32 -1.65
N ALA A 67 18.99 10.51 -2.17
CA ALA A 67 20.36 10.94 -2.42
C ALA A 67 21.12 11.34 -1.12
N PHE A 68 20.41 11.50 0.00
CA PHE A 68 21.00 11.93 1.28
C PHE A 68 20.59 10.98 2.41
N ILE A 69 21.33 11.06 3.52
CA ILE A 69 21.03 10.31 4.74
C ILE A 69 19.80 10.90 5.41
N ILE A 70 18.85 10.05 5.79
CA ILE A 70 17.61 10.43 6.47
C ILE A 70 17.58 9.74 7.84
N PRO A 71 17.99 10.41 8.94
CA PRO A 71 18.08 9.79 10.27
C PRO A 71 16.76 9.18 10.76
N GLU A 72 15.63 9.81 10.46
CA GLU A 72 14.30 9.33 10.84
C GLU A 72 13.91 8.05 10.09
N GLN A 73 14.38 7.88 8.84
CA GLN A 73 14.23 6.65 8.06
C GLN A 73 15.01 5.50 8.69
N GLU A 74 16.27 5.74 9.07
CA GLU A 74 17.10 4.72 9.73
C GLU A 74 16.54 4.31 11.09
N ARG A 75 16.03 5.28 11.86
CA ARG A 75 15.36 5.00 13.14
C ARG A 75 14.16 4.09 12.95
N LEU A 76 13.35 4.30 11.91
CA LEU A 76 12.19 3.43 11.63
C LEU A 76 12.63 2.07 11.09
N ALA A 77 13.62 2.03 10.18
CA ALA A 77 14.17 0.78 9.65
C ALA A 77 14.67 -0.11 10.79
N LYS A 78 15.47 0.44 11.70
CA LYS A 78 15.99 -0.29 12.86
C LYS A 78 14.87 -0.84 13.74
N ARG A 79 13.83 -0.05 14.02
CA ARG A 79 12.68 -0.54 14.80
C ARG A 79 11.99 -1.72 14.12
N LEU A 80 11.87 -1.71 12.80
CA LEU A 80 11.27 -2.81 12.04
C LEU A 80 12.16 -4.06 12.05
N THR A 81 13.46 -3.91 11.80
CA THR A 81 14.40 -5.04 11.80
C THR A 81 14.53 -5.66 13.20
N ASP A 82 14.54 -4.86 14.26
CA ASP A 82 14.64 -5.35 15.64
C ASP A 82 13.38 -6.13 16.10
N ASN A 83 12.25 -5.99 15.41
CA ASN A 83 10.96 -6.58 15.81
C ASN A 83 10.37 -7.55 14.76
N THR A 84 11.13 -7.91 13.72
CA THR A 84 10.68 -8.82 12.66
C THR A 84 11.82 -9.75 12.22
N PHE A 85 11.57 -10.60 11.23
CA PHE A 85 12.60 -11.45 10.64
C PHE A 85 13.57 -10.69 9.70
N ALA A 86 13.26 -9.43 9.38
CA ALA A 86 13.93 -8.72 8.30
C ALA A 86 15.31 -8.20 8.72
N ASP A 87 16.32 -8.45 7.89
CA ASP A 87 17.64 -7.81 8.01
C ASP A 87 17.67 -6.40 7.41
N PHE A 88 16.83 -6.14 6.41
CA PHE A 88 16.77 -4.87 5.67
C PHE A 88 15.32 -4.47 5.38
N VAL A 89 15.08 -3.15 5.26
CA VAL A 89 13.79 -2.57 4.90
C VAL A 89 13.96 -1.56 3.77
N CYS A 90 13.00 -1.52 2.85
CA CYS A 90 12.86 -0.43 1.89
C CYS A 90 11.49 0.25 2.08
N PHE A 91 11.46 1.58 2.03
CA PHE A 91 10.23 2.37 2.21
C PHE A 91 9.66 2.78 0.86
N GLN A 92 8.34 2.63 0.72
CA GLN A 92 7.56 3.02 -0.45
C GLN A 92 6.32 3.82 0.03
N ASN A 93 5.52 4.35 -0.90
CA ASN A 93 4.40 5.23 -0.58
C ASN A 93 3.06 4.50 -0.55
N SER A 94 2.99 3.29 -1.11
CA SER A 94 1.77 2.47 -1.14
C SER A 94 2.07 0.98 -1.05
N GLY A 95 1.05 0.20 -0.69
CA GLY A 95 1.14 -1.26 -0.75
C GLY A 95 1.42 -1.79 -2.16
N THR A 96 0.94 -1.11 -3.21
CA THR A 96 1.20 -1.52 -4.60
C THR A 96 2.69 -1.37 -4.96
N GLU A 97 3.31 -0.25 -4.57
CA GLU A 97 4.75 -0.05 -4.78
C GLU A 97 5.60 -1.05 -3.97
N ALA A 98 5.19 -1.38 -2.74
CA ALA A 98 5.84 -2.41 -1.94
C ALA A 98 5.74 -3.81 -2.58
N THR A 99 4.59 -4.15 -3.16
CA THR A 99 4.42 -5.38 -3.96
C THR A 99 5.34 -5.38 -5.17
N GLU A 100 5.37 -4.30 -5.97
CA GLU A 100 6.23 -4.18 -7.15
C GLU A 100 7.72 -4.31 -6.78
N ALA A 101 8.14 -3.68 -5.68
CA ALA A 101 9.49 -3.84 -5.13
C ALA A 101 9.77 -5.31 -4.78
N SER A 102 8.82 -6.00 -4.14
CA SER A 102 8.96 -7.42 -3.76
C SER A 102 9.10 -8.32 -4.99
N ILE A 103 8.28 -8.11 -6.03
CA ILE A 103 8.37 -8.83 -7.32
C ILE A 103 9.76 -8.62 -7.94
N LYS A 104 10.24 -7.37 -7.96
CA LYS A 104 11.56 -7.03 -8.52
C LYS A 104 12.70 -7.64 -7.72
N ILE A 105 12.63 -7.60 -6.39
CA ILE A 105 13.66 -8.16 -5.50
C ILE A 105 13.77 -9.67 -5.70
N ALA A 106 12.64 -10.39 -5.70
CA ALA A 106 12.62 -11.84 -5.91
C ALA A 106 13.25 -12.23 -7.26
N ARG A 107 12.85 -11.57 -8.35
CA ARG A 107 13.43 -11.80 -9.69
C ARG A 107 14.91 -11.42 -9.75
N LYS A 108 15.30 -10.29 -9.14
CA LYS A 108 16.70 -9.83 -9.12
C LYS A 108 17.61 -10.75 -8.33
N TYR A 109 17.11 -11.32 -7.24
CA TYR A 109 17.83 -12.30 -6.43
C TYR A 109 18.24 -13.51 -7.27
N PHE A 110 17.29 -14.17 -7.94
CA PHE A 110 17.58 -15.34 -8.77
C PHE A 110 18.53 -15.01 -9.93
N HIS A 111 18.34 -13.86 -10.58
CA HIS A 111 19.29 -13.38 -11.58
C HIS A 111 20.70 -13.20 -10.98
N LYS A 112 20.83 -12.63 -9.78
CA LYS A 112 22.13 -12.35 -9.16
C LYS A 112 22.90 -13.61 -8.77
N ILE A 113 22.20 -14.69 -8.44
CA ILE A 113 22.82 -15.99 -8.12
C ILE A 113 22.98 -16.90 -9.36
N GLY A 114 22.87 -16.36 -10.57
CA GLY A 114 23.11 -17.09 -11.82
C GLY A 114 21.96 -17.99 -12.28
N LYS A 115 20.73 -17.72 -11.85
CA LYS A 115 19.51 -18.49 -12.23
C LYS A 115 18.45 -17.58 -12.88
N PRO A 116 18.76 -16.88 -13.98
CA PRO A 116 17.87 -15.89 -14.60
C PRO A 116 16.54 -16.47 -15.11
N GLU A 117 16.48 -17.77 -15.37
CA GLU A 117 15.28 -18.52 -15.76
C GLU A 117 14.28 -18.68 -14.60
N LYS A 118 14.73 -18.54 -13.35
CA LYS A 118 13.87 -18.60 -12.15
C LYS A 118 13.19 -17.25 -11.89
N ASN A 119 12.24 -16.91 -12.76
CA ASN A 119 11.54 -15.61 -12.74
C ASN A 119 10.00 -15.71 -12.64
N ARG A 120 9.46 -16.93 -12.56
CA ARG A 120 8.03 -17.20 -12.35
C ARG A 120 7.66 -17.06 -10.88
N ILE A 121 6.51 -16.47 -10.61
CA ILE A 121 5.98 -16.25 -9.25
C ILE A 121 4.61 -16.92 -9.15
N ILE A 122 4.46 -17.80 -8.16
CA ILE A 122 3.16 -18.41 -7.85
C ILE A 122 2.31 -17.41 -7.07
N THR A 123 1.07 -17.19 -7.51
CA THR A 123 0.08 -16.34 -6.85
C THR A 123 -1.21 -17.11 -6.62
N PHE A 124 -2.13 -16.54 -5.85
CA PHE A 124 -3.35 -17.24 -5.44
C PHE A 124 -4.61 -16.62 -6.03
N GLN A 125 -5.61 -17.47 -6.30
CA GLN A 125 -6.96 -17.02 -6.65
C GLN A 125 -7.56 -16.21 -5.50
N GLY A 126 -8.27 -15.12 -5.82
CA GLY A 126 -8.86 -14.21 -4.83
C GLY A 126 -7.89 -13.19 -4.23
N ALA A 127 -6.62 -13.19 -4.62
CA ALA A 127 -5.64 -12.23 -4.13
C ALA A 127 -5.90 -10.79 -4.59
N PHE A 128 -5.36 -9.83 -3.82
CA PHE A 128 -5.31 -8.41 -4.18
C PHE A 128 -3.92 -7.86 -3.84
N HIS A 129 -3.18 -7.40 -4.84
CA HIS A 129 -1.79 -6.95 -4.67
C HIS A 129 -1.54 -5.50 -5.08
N GLY A 130 -2.55 -4.84 -5.65
CA GLY A 130 -2.43 -3.48 -6.14
C GLY A 130 -3.06 -3.28 -7.52
N ARG A 131 -2.81 -2.11 -8.10
CA ARG A 131 -3.41 -1.67 -9.37
C ARG A 131 -2.40 -1.29 -10.46
N THR A 132 -1.09 -1.37 -10.19
CA THR A 132 -0.05 -1.30 -11.25
C THR A 132 -0.09 -2.57 -12.09
N LEU A 133 0.37 -2.51 -13.36
CA LEU A 133 0.20 -3.64 -14.28
C LEU A 133 0.75 -4.97 -13.74
N ALA A 134 1.94 -5.01 -13.14
CA ALA A 134 2.47 -6.28 -12.63
C ALA A 134 1.71 -6.75 -11.40
N ALA A 135 1.41 -5.88 -10.44
CA ALA A 135 0.58 -6.23 -9.27
C ALA A 135 -0.85 -6.68 -9.66
N LEU A 136 -1.43 -6.03 -10.68
CA LEU A 136 -2.75 -6.33 -11.23
C LEU A 136 -2.78 -7.73 -11.87
N PHE A 137 -1.80 -8.04 -12.72
CA PHE A 137 -1.69 -9.35 -13.37
C PHE A 137 -1.16 -10.44 -12.44
N ALA A 138 -0.47 -10.10 -11.36
CA ALA A 138 -0.14 -11.03 -10.28
C ALA A 138 -1.42 -11.50 -9.55
N ALA A 139 -2.35 -10.58 -9.26
CA ALA A 139 -3.64 -10.89 -8.64
C ALA A 139 -4.64 -11.53 -9.63
N ASN A 140 -4.54 -11.18 -10.92
CA ASN A 140 -5.26 -11.79 -12.04
C ASN A 140 -6.79 -11.89 -11.85
N ASN A 141 -7.42 -10.90 -11.21
CA ASN A 141 -8.89 -10.83 -11.13
C ASN A 141 -9.45 -10.35 -12.48
N PRO A 142 -10.29 -11.14 -13.19
CA PRO A 142 -10.76 -10.80 -14.54
C PRO A 142 -11.41 -9.41 -14.66
N LYS A 143 -12.21 -9.01 -13.66
CA LYS A 143 -12.87 -7.69 -13.63
C LYS A 143 -11.90 -6.53 -13.49
N HIS A 144 -10.68 -6.80 -13.02
CA HIS A 144 -9.66 -5.77 -12.82
C HIS A 144 -8.65 -5.72 -13.97
N THR A 145 -8.46 -6.81 -14.72
CA THR A 145 -7.50 -6.90 -15.83
C THR A 145 -8.08 -6.54 -17.20
N GLU A 146 -9.41 -6.55 -17.35
CA GLU A 146 -10.09 -6.20 -18.60
C GLU A 146 -9.65 -4.83 -19.13
N GLY A 147 -9.26 -4.78 -20.41
CA GLY A 147 -8.83 -3.55 -21.08
C GLY A 147 -7.37 -3.11 -20.82
N PHE A 148 -6.60 -3.80 -19.97
CA PHE A 148 -5.21 -3.45 -19.64
C PHE A 148 -4.15 -4.31 -20.34
N GLY A 149 -4.51 -4.97 -21.44
CA GLY A 149 -3.58 -5.77 -22.23
C GLY A 149 -2.45 -4.94 -22.88
N PRO A 150 -1.30 -5.57 -23.24
CA PRO A 150 -1.00 -6.99 -23.10
C PRO A 150 -0.72 -7.44 -21.66
N LYS A 151 -0.95 -8.73 -21.38
CA LYS A 151 -0.72 -9.32 -20.05
C LYS A 151 0.76 -9.20 -19.65
N VAL A 152 1.02 -8.82 -18.40
CA VAL A 152 2.36 -8.97 -17.80
C VAL A 152 2.57 -10.43 -17.43
N GLU A 153 3.51 -11.08 -18.09
CA GLU A 153 3.83 -12.49 -17.93
C GLU A 153 4.66 -12.80 -16.66
N GLY A 154 4.78 -14.09 -16.36
CA GLY A 154 5.64 -14.61 -15.28
C GLY A 154 4.93 -14.77 -13.93
N PHE A 155 3.60 -14.87 -13.94
CA PHE A 155 2.77 -15.20 -12.78
C PHE A 155 1.93 -16.45 -13.07
N ASP A 156 1.98 -17.42 -12.17
CA ASP A 156 1.17 -18.64 -12.21
C ASP A 156 0.18 -18.61 -11.07
N GLN A 157 -1.12 -18.64 -11.38
CA GLN A 157 -2.16 -18.55 -10.37
C GLN A 157 -2.70 -19.93 -10.00
N VAL A 158 -2.71 -20.26 -8.71
CA VAL A 158 -3.25 -21.50 -8.15
C VAL A 158 -4.40 -21.20 -7.17
N PRO A 159 -5.30 -22.17 -6.88
CA PRO A 159 -6.30 -21.99 -5.84
C PRO A 159 -5.68 -21.68 -4.48
N PHE A 160 -6.35 -20.87 -3.67
CA PHE A 160 -5.92 -20.61 -2.30
C PHE A 160 -6.31 -21.79 -1.41
N ALA A 161 -5.36 -22.29 -0.60
CA ALA A 161 -5.55 -23.39 0.35
C ALA A 161 -5.92 -24.75 -0.27
N ASP A 162 -5.42 -25.04 -1.47
CA ASP A 162 -5.44 -26.37 -2.12
C ASP A 162 -4.12 -27.13 -1.83
#